data_AF-A0A4Y2HMR3-F1
#
_entry.id   AF-A0A4Y2HMR3-F1
#
_cell.length_a   1.000
_cell.length_b   1.000
_cell.length_c   1.000
_cell.angle_alpha   90.00
_cell.angle_beta   90.00
_cell.angle_gamma   90.00
#
_symmetry.space_group_name_H-M   'P 1'
#
loop_
_entity.id
_entity.type
_entity.pdbx_description
1 polymer ?
#
loop_
_entity_poly.entity_id
_entity_poly.type
_entity_poly.pdbx_seq_one_letter_code
_entity_poly.pdbx_strand_id
1 'polypeptide(L)'
;MANLFADLDTSTDHIIAFPDTLFSRNNFCEIHLSDFSFQNKAPPVFLIKDLFEEAVSKEFYDYRIIAMDASKSHYFTSIAGTSNLQSFVYRIHPINSIFTAEAFAICQALDELSVTDKSLLLLTDSYSVLQALKRLTIKSLKVIHRLAGKILVRKKF
;
A
#
# COMPACT_ATOMS: atom_id res chain seq x y z
N MET A 1 7.55 -14.55 -23.15
CA MET A 1 7.30 -13.57 -22.07
C MET A 1 7.64 -14.24 -20.75
N ALA A 2 8.93 -14.28 -20.41
CA ALA A 2 9.42 -14.93 -19.20
C ALA A 2 10.13 -13.90 -18.33
N ASN A 3 9.92 -14.02 -17.01
CA ASN A 3 10.58 -13.29 -15.91
C ASN A 3 10.01 -11.91 -15.50
N LEU A 4 8.70 -11.81 -15.21
CA LEU A 4 8.19 -10.71 -14.35
C LEU A 4 8.34 -11.01 -12.84
N PHE A 5 8.75 -12.23 -12.48
CA PHE A 5 9.01 -12.66 -11.11
C PHE A 5 10.40 -13.30 -11.01
N ALA A 6 11.43 -12.61 -11.51
CA ALA A 6 12.76 -12.91 -10.95
C ALA A 6 12.63 -12.70 -9.44
N ASP A 7 13.00 -13.71 -8.65
CA ASP A 7 13.03 -13.62 -7.19
C ASP A 7 13.56 -12.23 -6.84
N LEU A 8 12.79 -11.48 -6.05
CA LEU A 8 13.16 -10.16 -5.55
C LEU A 8 14.32 -10.37 -4.59
N ASP A 9 15.50 -10.63 -5.15
CA ASP A 9 16.72 -11.00 -4.46
C ASP A 9 17.20 -9.75 -3.73
N THR A 10 16.67 -9.60 -2.52
CA THR A 10 16.98 -8.48 -1.65
C THR A 10 18.37 -8.74 -1.09
N SER A 11 19.37 -8.05 -1.66
CA SER A 11 20.64 -7.83 -0.95
C SER A 11 20.34 -7.35 0.48
N THR A 12 21.03 -7.94 1.45
CA THR A 12 20.97 -7.60 2.89
C THR A 12 21.32 -6.17 3.22
N ASP A 13 21.84 -5.40 2.26
CA ASP A 13 22.53 -4.15 2.55
C ASP A 13 21.63 -2.90 2.43
N HIS A 14 20.35 -3.07 2.11
CA HIS A 14 19.41 -1.96 1.95
C HIS A 14 18.33 -1.99 3.04
N ILE A 15 18.76 -1.78 4.29
CA ILE A 15 17.86 -1.41 5.38
C ILE A 15 17.53 0.07 5.22
N ILE A 16 16.29 0.37 4.82
CA ILE A 16 15.85 1.76 4.76
C ILE A 16 15.26 2.18 6.10
N ALA A 17 15.60 3.39 6.53
CA ALA A 17 14.92 4.07 7.63
C ALA A 17 13.87 5.03 7.05
N PHE A 18 12.86 5.38 7.84
CA PHE A 18 11.98 6.49 7.49
C PHE A 18 12.82 7.77 7.38
N PRO A 19 12.95 8.41 6.20
CA PRO A 19 13.66 9.69 6.10
C PRO A 19 12.94 10.74 6.94
N ASP A 20 13.60 11.69 7.60
CA ASP A 20 12.90 12.66 8.48
C ASP A 20 11.99 13.65 7.72
N THR A 21 12.13 13.73 6.39
CA THR A 21 11.45 14.73 5.58
C THR A 21 10.01 14.36 5.25
N LEU A 22 9.09 15.24 5.64
CA LEU A 22 7.65 15.15 5.45
C LEU A 22 7.25 15.88 4.16
N PHE A 23 7.75 15.44 3.00
CA PHE A 23 7.22 15.95 1.74
C PHE A 23 5.80 15.42 1.58
N SER A 24 4.83 16.32 1.75
CA SER A 24 3.41 16.05 1.57
C SER A 24 2.99 16.57 0.19
N ARG A 25 2.69 15.63 -0.71
CA ARG A 25 1.72 15.90 -1.78
C ARG A 25 0.36 15.69 -1.11
N ASN A 26 -0.46 16.73 -1.01
CA ASN A 26 -1.81 16.66 -0.42
C ASN A 26 -2.75 15.84 -1.33
N ASN A 27 -2.53 14.54 -1.40
CA ASN A 27 -3.33 13.64 -2.21
C ASN A 27 -4.62 13.32 -1.45
N PHE A 28 -5.77 13.71 -2.00
CA PHE A 28 -7.06 13.27 -1.46
C PHE A 28 -7.19 11.75 -1.68
N CYS A 29 -7.53 11.03 -0.62
CA CYS A 29 -7.67 9.57 -0.65
C CYS A 29 -9.03 9.16 -0.09
N GLU A 30 -9.67 8.21 -0.77
CA GLU A 30 -10.88 7.52 -0.29
C GLU A 30 -10.51 6.08 0.09
N ILE A 31 -10.96 5.63 1.27
CA ILE A 31 -10.65 4.30 1.79
C ILE A 31 -11.87 3.38 1.65
N HIS A 32 -11.76 2.43 0.73
CA HIS A 32 -12.75 1.39 0.46
C HIS A 32 -12.42 0.13 1.26
N LEU A 33 -13.26 -0.25 2.23
CA LEU A 33 -13.02 -1.42 3.09
C LEU A 33 -13.85 -2.64 2.68
N SER A 34 -15.07 -2.40 2.18
CA SER A 34 -16.05 -3.43 1.84
C SER A 34 -17.03 -2.90 0.79
N ASP A 35 -16.55 -1.98 -0.04
CA ASP A 35 -17.38 -1.25 -1.00
C ASP A 35 -17.51 -2.05 -2.30
N PHE A 36 -16.60 -3.00 -2.53
CA PHE A 36 -16.59 -3.87 -3.70
C PHE A 36 -16.74 -5.35 -3.34
N SER A 37 -17.44 -6.09 -4.20
CA SER A 37 -17.68 -7.54 -4.03
C SER A 37 -16.39 -8.37 -4.02
N PHE A 38 -15.37 -7.94 -4.78
CA PHE A 38 -14.05 -8.61 -4.82
C PHE A 38 -13.24 -8.45 -3.51
N GLN A 39 -13.67 -7.59 -2.58
CA GLN A 39 -13.04 -7.45 -1.26
C GLN A 39 -13.49 -8.55 -0.28
N ASN A 40 -14.52 -9.32 -0.63
CA ASN A 40 -14.99 -10.46 0.15
C ASN A 40 -14.31 -11.75 -0.33
N LYS A 41 -13.95 -12.64 0.61
CA LYS A 41 -13.37 -13.96 0.34
C LYS A 41 -14.42 -15.05 0.09
N ALA A 42 -15.71 -14.73 0.16
CA ALA A 42 -16.80 -15.68 -0.07
C ALA A 42 -16.92 -16.17 -1.53
N PRO A 43 -16.74 -15.33 -2.57
CA PRO A 43 -16.80 -15.79 -3.95
C PRO A 43 -15.60 -16.68 -4.32
N PRO A 44 -15.73 -17.60 -5.30
CA PRO A 44 -14.60 -18.32 -5.86
C PRO A 44 -13.53 -17.39 -6.43
N VAL A 45 -12.26 -17.79 -6.38
CA VAL A 45 -11.11 -16.97 -6.82
C VAL A 45 -11.25 -16.48 -8.26
N PHE A 46 -11.77 -17.31 -9.18
CA PHE A 46 -11.98 -16.89 -10.57
C PHE A 46 -12.97 -15.72 -10.66
N LEU A 47 -14.04 -15.76 -9.85
CA LEU A 47 -15.06 -14.72 -9.84
C LEU A 47 -14.53 -13.43 -9.19
N ILE A 48 -13.68 -13.54 -8.17
CA ILE A 48 -13.00 -12.37 -7.56
C ILE A 48 -12.15 -11.66 -8.62
N LYS A 49 -11.42 -12.42 -9.44
CA LYS A 49 -10.60 -11.87 -10.52
C LYS A 49 -11.48 -11.13 -11.55
N ASP A 50 -12.54 -11.76 -12.03
CA ASP A 50 -13.43 -11.16 -13.03
C ASP A 50 -14.08 -9.86 -12.50
N LEU A 51 -14.52 -9.88 -11.23
CA LEU A 51 -15.10 -8.71 -10.55
C LEU A 51 -14.08 -7.58 -10.38
N PHE A 52 -12.82 -7.90 -10.08
CA PHE A 52 -11.75 -6.90 -9.98
C PHE A 52 -11.44 -6.29 -11.35
N GLU A 53 -11.28 -7.10 -12.39
CA GLU A 53 -11.03 -6.62 -13.75
C GLU A 53 -12.19 -5.75 -14.28
N GLU A 54 -13.43 -6.14 -13.98
CA GLU A 54 -14.62 -5.36 -14.29
C GLU A 54 -14.60 -4.00 -13.57
N ALA A 55 -14.35 -3.96 -12.26
CA ALA A 55 -14.28 -2.71 -11.50
C ALA A 55 -13.15 -1.80 -11.98
N VAL A 56 -11.97 -2.36 -12.27
CA VAL A 56 -10.84 -1.61 -12.82
C VAL A 56 -11.19 -1.01 -14.16
N SER A 57 -11.82 -1.77 -15.06
CA SER A 57 -12.16 -1.29 -16.40
C SER A 57 -13.29 -0.25 -16.41
N LYS A 58 -14.24 -0.32 -15.46
CA LYS A 58 -15.39 0.60 -15.40
C LYS A 58 -15.13 1.84 -14.56
N GLU A 59 -14.56 1.68 -13.36
CA GLU A 59 -14.46 2.75 -12.37
C GLU A 59 -13.04 3.34 -12.27
N PHE A 60 -12.01 2.54 -12.57
CA PHE A 60 -10.61 2.92 -12.36
C PHE A 60 -9.76 2.87 -13.64
N TYR A 61 -10.38 3.05 -14.82
CA TYR A 61 -9.70 2.85 -16.11
C TYR A 61 -8.52 3.81 -16.34
N ASP A 62 -8.56 5.01 -15.76
CA ASP A 62 -7.49 6.00 -15.84
C ASP A 62 -6.61 6.05 -14.58
N TYR A 63 -6.84 5.15 -13.62
CA TYR A 63 -6.06 5.12 -12.39
C TYR A 63 -4.78 4.32 -12.58
N ARG A 64 -3.70 4.76 -11.92
CA ARG A 64 -2.50 3.96 -11.76
C ARG A 64 -2.66 3.03 -10.57
N ILE A 65 -2.65 1.73 -10.84
CA ILE A 65 -2.73 0.70 -9.80
C ILE A 65 -1.36 0.51 -9.17
N ILE A 66 -1.32 0.55 -7.84
CA ILE A 66 -0.16 0.23 -7.03
C ILE A 66 -0.59 -0.79 -5.98
N ALA A 67 0.02 -1.96 -5.99
CA ALA A 67 -0.18 -2.97 -4.95
C ALA A 67 1.01 -2.96 -4.01
N MET A 68 0.75 -3.05 -2.71
CA MET A 68 1.79 -3.08 -1.68
C MET A 68 1.51 -4.17 -0.68
N ASP A 69 2.60 -4.72 -0.16
CA ASP A 69 2.57 -5.74 0.87
C ASP A 69 3.79 -5.57 1.80
N ALA A 70 3.68 -6.14 3.00
CA ALA A 70 4.80 -6.27 3.91
C ALA A 70 4.85 -7.68 4.47
N SER A 71 6.06 -8.15 4.75
CA SER A 71 6.28 -9.47 5.33
C SER A 71 7.13 -9.37 6.57
N LYS A 72 6.86 -10.24 7.53
CA LYS A 72 7.62 -10.35 8.77
C LYS A 72 7.92 -11.81 9.09
N SER A 73 9.19 -12.09 9.33
CA SER A 73 9.71 -13.30 9.94
C SER A 73 10.38 -12.97 11.28
N HIS A 74 10.97 -13.97 11.93
CA HIS A 74 11.72 -13.77 13.17
C HIS A 74 12.98 -12.90 12.96
N TYR A 75 13.57 -12.93 11.76
CA TYR A 75 14.86 -12.28 11.48
C TYR A 75 14.76 -11.12 10.52
N PHE A 76 13.68 -11.04 9.74
CA PHE A 76 13.53 -10.05 8.68
C PHE A 76 12.14 -9.44 8.71
N THR A 77 12.08 -8.14 8.46
CA THR A 77 10.85 -7.46 8.08
C THR A 77 11.13 -6.76 6.76
N SER A 78 10.23 -6.91 5.79
CA SER A 78 10.37 -6.32 4.45
C SER A 78 9.08 -5.68 4.00
N ILE A 79 9.22 -4.75 3.06
CA ILE A 79 8.12 -4.11 2.36
C ILE A 79 8.34 -4.28 0.87
N ALA A 80 7.25 -4.38 0.12
CA ALA A 80 7.27 -4.39 -1.32
C ALA A 80 6.12 -3.55 -1.85
N GLY A 81 6.35 -2.93 -3.00
CA GLY A 81 5.29 -2.27 -3.76
C GLY A 81 5.56 -2.42 -5.24
N THR A 82 4.50 -2.60 -6.01
CA THR A 82 4.59 -2.79 -7.45
C THR A 82 3.49 -2.03 -8.17
N SER A 83 3.84 -1.49 -9.32
CA SER A 83 2.93 -0.97 -10.32
C SER A 83 3.38 -1.47 -11.70
N ASN A 84 2.58 -1.24 -12.73
CA ASN A 84 2.89 -1.67 -14.12
C ASN A 84 4.19 -1.08 -14.71
N LEU A 85 4.87 -0.18 -14.01
CA LEU A 85 6.03 0.58 -14.49
C LEU A 85 7.26 0.39 -13.61
N GLN A 86 7.06 0.29 -12.29
CA GLN A 86 8.13 0.26 -11.32
C GLN A 86 7.69 -0.54 -10.10
N SER A 87 8.65 -1.20 -9.48
CA SER A 87 8.51 -1.89 -8.21
C SER A 87 9.64 -1.49 -7.28
N PHE A 88 9.40 -1.57 -5.98
CA PHE A 88 10.42 -1.48 -4.96
C PHE A 88 10.30 -2.66 -4.00
N VAL A 89 11.43 -3.04 -3.42
CA VAL A 89 11.48 -3.96 -2.29
C VAL A 89 12.58 -3.49 -1.36
N TYR A 90 12.24 -3.38 -0.08
CA TYR A 90 13.19 -2.95 0.94
C TYR A 90 13.11 -3.81 2.18
N ARG A 91 14.25 -3.93 2.86
CA ARG A 91 14.28 -4.44 4.23
C ARG A 91 14.15 -3.29 5.21
N ILE A 92 13.46 -3.55 6.31
CA ILE A 92 13.42 -2.65 7.46
C ILE A 92 13.87 -3.39 8.70
N HIS A 93 14.21 -2.65 9.75
CA HIS A 93 14.73 -3.26 10.96
C HIS A 93 13.72 -4.29 11.53
N PRO A 94 14.14 -5.52 11.89
CA PRO A 94 13.24 -6.59 12.35
C PRO A 94 12.44 -6.27 13.61
N ILE A 95 12.82 -5.23 14.35
CA ILE A 95 12.06 -4.72 15.51
C ILE A 95 10.66 -4.22 15.12
N ASN A 96 10.47 -3.81 13.86
CA ASN A 96 9.20 -3.27 13.40
C ASN A 96 8.14 -4.38 13.34
N SER A 97 6.93 -4.04 13.79
CA SER A 97 5.77 -4.91 13.66
C SER A 97 5.31 -5.00 12.20
N ILE A 98 4.56 -6.05 11.87
CA ILE A 98 3.93 -6.19 10.55
C ILE A 98 3.05 -4.98 10.23
N PHE A 99 2.26 -4.51 11.20
CA PHE A 99 1.45 -3.29 11.09
C PHE A 99 2.28 -2.05 10.69
N THR A 100 3.46 -1.88 11.28
CA THR A 100 4.34 -0.75 10.97
C THR A 100 4.91 -0.88 9.56
N ALA A 101 5.27 -2.11 9.17
CA ALA A 101 5.80 -2.42 7.85
C ALA A 101 4.74 -2.18 6.76
N GLU A 102 3.51 -2.64 6.94
CA GLU A 102 2.39 -2.43 6.01
C GLU A 102 2.09 -0.93 5.84
N ALA A 103 1.98 -0.18 6.95
CA ALA A 103 1.77 1.27 6.88
C ALA A 103 2.94 2.00 6.21
N PHE A 104 4.16 1.47 6.37
CA PHE A 104 5.34 2.01 5.71
C PHE A 104 5.38 1.68 4.21
N ALA A 105 4.97 0.49 3.80
CA ALA A 105 4.86 0.11 2.40
C ALA A 105 3.96 1.09 1.63
N ILE A 106 2.85 1.51 2.24
CA ILE A 106 1.97 2.54 1.65
C ILE A 106 2.69 3.89 1.55
N CYS A 107 3.40 4.33 2.60
CA CYS A 107 4.17 5.57 2.56
C CYS A 107 5.23 5.54 1.45
N GLN A 108 5.95 4.43 1.32
CA GLN A 108 7.03 4.28 0.34
C GLN A 108 6.51 4.27 -1.09
N ALA A 109 5.39 3.58 -1.33
CA ALA A 109 4.71 3.62 -2.61
C ALA A 109 4.23 5.02 -2.99
N LEU A 110 3.76 5.80 -2.01
CA LEU A 110 3.42 7.19 -2.23
C LEU A 110 4.64 8.07 -2.51
N ASP A 111 5.84 7.69 -2.11
CA ASP A 111 7.06 8.47 -2.36
C ASP A 111 7.69 8.12 -3.70
N GLU A 112 7.75 6.83 -4.06
CA GLU A 112 8.44 6.38 -5.28
C GLU A 112 7.51 6.15 -6.47
N LEU A 113 6.29 5.67 -6.24
CA LEU A 113 5.39 5.21 -7.30
C LEU A 113 4.30 6.24 -7.65
N SER A 114 4.17 7.32 -6.88
CA SER A 114 3.17 8.39 -7.09
C SER A 114 3.56 9.48 -8.08
N VAL A 115 4.70 9.33 -8.79
CA VAL A 115 5.25 10.32 -9.72
C VAL A 115 4.47 10.32 -11.05
N THR A 116 3.16 10.56 -10.99
CA THR A 116 2.27 10.66 -12.16
C THR A 116 1.20 11.72 -11.96
N ASP A 117 0.65 12.19 -13.09
CA ASP A 117 -0.51 13.08 -13.14
C ASP A 117 -1.86 12.33 -13.00
N LYS A 118 -1.82 10.99 -13.06
CA LYS A 118 -3.00 10.12 -12.91
C LYS A 118 -3.37 9.91 -11.44
N SER A 119 -4.65 9.74 -11.19
CA SER A 119 -5.17 9.26 -9.90
C SER A 119 -4.59 7.88 -9.55
N LEU A 120 -4.41 7.60 -8.27
CA LEU A 120 -3.79 6.37 -7.78
C LEU A 120 -4.85 5.44 -7.17
N LEU A 121 -4.80 4.15 -7.55
CA LEU A 121 -5.54 3.09 -6.88
C LEU A 121 -4.54 2.26 -6.07
N LEU A 122 -4.55 2.45 -4.75
CA LEU A 122 -3.66 1.75 -3.81
C LEU A 122 -4.34 0.48 -3.31
N LEU A 123 -3.67 -0.67 -3.47
CA LEU A 123 -4.16 -1.97 -3.03
C LEU A 123 -3.29 -2.49 -1.88
N THR A 124 -3.91 -2.81 -0.75
CA THR A 124 -3.27 -3.42 0.41
C THR A 124 -4.23 -4.40 1.05
N ASP A 125 -3.71 -5.50 1.58
CA ASP A 125 -4.45 -6.48 2.37
C ASP A 125 -4.50 -6.11 3.87
N SER A 126 -3.80 -5.05 4.30
CA SER A 126 -3.78 -4.59 5.68
C SER A 126 -5.06 -3.85 6.08
N TYR A 127 -6.08 -4.63 6.43
CA TYR A 127 -7.32 -4.10 7.01
C TYR A 127 -7.07 -3.28 8.28
N SER A 128 -6.03 -3.63 9.05
CA SER A 128 -5.68 -2.95 10.29
C SER A 128 -5.16 -1.53 10.07
N VAL A 129 -4.32 -1.32 9.04
CA VAL A 129 -3.80 0.01 8.69
C VAL A 129 -4.91 0.90 8.13
N LEU A 130 -5.78 0.37 7.26
CA LEU A 130 -6.91 1.11 6.72
C LEU A 130 -7.91 1.54 7.81
N GLN A 131 -8.18 0.67 8.78
CA GLN A 131 -8.99 1.03 9.95
C GLN A 131 -8.31 2.11 10.83
N ALA A 132 -7.00 2.01 11.05
CA ALA A 132 -6.25 2.98 11.83
C ALA A 132 -6.27 4.37 11.18
N LEU A 133 -6.23 4.45 9.85
CA LEU A 133 -6.39 5.70 9.10
C LEU A 133 -7.80 6.28 9.22
N LYS A 134 -8.85 5.46 9.11
CA LYS A 134 -10.24 5.93 9.33
C LYS A 134 -10.45 6.43 10.78
N ARG A 135 -9.79 5.80 11.75
CA ARG A 135 -9.87 6.10 13.18
C ARG A 135 -8.63 6.84 13.69
N LEU A 136 -8.13 7.82 12.94
CA LEU A 136 -6.97 8.60 13.35
C LEU A 136 -7.27 9.35 14.67
N THR A 137 -6.43 9.13 15.69
CA THR A 137 -6.49 9.82 16.98
C THR A 137 -5.09 10.32 17.36
N ILE A 138 -4.98 11.16 18.38
CA ILE A 138 -3.67 11.62 18.91
C ILE A 138 -2.81 10.47 19.49
N LYS A 139 -3.43 9.31 19.78
CA LYS A 139 -2.75 8.11 20.28
C LYS A 139 -2.32 7.17 19.15
N SER A 140 -2.64 7.48 17.90
CA SER A 140 -2.25 6.65 16.76
C SER A 140 -0.72 6.59 16.65
N LEU A 141 -0.22 5.47 16.14
CA LEU A 141 1.22 5.27 15.99
C LEU A 141 1.80 6.33 15.02
N LYS A 142 3.06 6.76 15.24
CA LYS A 142 3.71 7.81 14.43
C LYS A 142 3.66 7.52 12.93
N VAL A 143 3.78 6.25 12.53
CA VAL A 143 3.68 5.84 11.13
C VAL A 143 2.31 6.16 10.51
N ILE A 144 1.22 6.04 11.27
CA ILE A 144 -0.13 6.35 10.81
C ILE A 144 -0.33 7.85 10.69
N HIS A 145 0.22 8.65 11.62
CA HIS A 145 0.23 10.10 11.49
C HIS A 145 0.98 10.57 10.25
N ARG A 146 2.12 9.94 9.96
CA ARG A 146 2.89 10.25 8.75
C ARG A 146 2.14 9.87 7.48
N LEU A 147 1.53 8.69 7.46
CA LEU A 147 0.69 8.27 6.34
C LEU A 147 -0.47 9.25 6.15
N ALA A 148 -1.18 9.64 7.21
CA ALA A 148 -2.22 10.67 7.16
C ALA A 148 -1.69 12.06 6.74
N GLY A 149 -0.41 12.36 6.96
CA GLY A 149 0.24 13.57 6.43
C GLY A 149 0.51 13.50 4.92
N LYS A 150 0.60 12.30 4.33
CA LYS A 150 0.76 12.07 2.89
C LYS A 150 -0.57 11.90 2.15
N ILE A 151 -1.61 11.45 2.84
CA ILE A 151 -2.95 11.26 2.28
C ILE A 151 -3.98 12.03 3.10
N LEU A 152 -4.68 12.96 2.46
CA LEU A 152 -5.84 13.60 3.04
C LEU A 152 -7.05 12.68 2.88
N VAL A 153 -7.34 11.88 3.91
CA VAL A 153 -8.49 10.97 3.91
C VAL A 153 -9.78 11.79 4.00
N ARG A 154 -10.64 11.69 2.99
CA ARG A 154 -11.99 12.27 3.06
C ARG A 154 -12.81 11.47 4.08
N LYS A 155 -13.24 12.13 5.17
CA LYS A 155 -14.30 11.58 6.02
C LYS A 155 -15.61 11.69 5.24
N LYS A 156 -16.21 10.56 4.86
CA LYS A 156 -17.64 10.55 4.52
C LYS A 156 -18.38 10.98 5.79
N PHE A 157 -19.02 12.15 5.73
CA PHE A 157 -19.93 12.65 6.76
C PHE A 157 -21.28 11.98 6.60
#